data_AF-A0A936AJ16-F1
#
_entry.id   AF-A0A936AJ16-F1
#
_cell.length_a   1.000
_cell.length_b   1.000
_cell.length_c   1.000
_cell.angle_alpha   90.00
_cell.angle_beta   90.00
_cell.angle_gamma   90.00
#
_symmetry.space_group_name_H-M   'P 1'
#
loop_
_entity.id
_entity.type
_entity.pdbx_description
1 polymer ?
#
loop_
_entity_poly.entity_id
_entity_poly.type
_entity_poly.pdbx_seq_one_letter_code
_entity_poly.pdbx_strand_id
1 'polypeptide(L)'
;MEGDIINCIVENNNAVGYCIYTKNDDNNQLIIGINQEFTRKGYGFSLAKQTIEEAFKVSKVNVIRIKTLIERPSNKLAYKLGFVETKRDAKEIFYELKMKEFSLN
;
A
#
# COMPACT_ATOMS: atom_id res chain seq x y z
N MET A 1 -0.66 10.16 -19.51
CA MET A 1 -1.29 9.81 -18.23
C MET A 1 -0.79 8.42 -17.87
N GLU A 2 -0.01 8.29 -16.80
CA GLU A 2 0.18 6.96 -16.21
C GLU A 2 -1.12 6.63 -15.45
N GLY A 3 -1.75 5.52 -15.80
CA GLY A 3 -3.00 5.10 -15.18
C GLY A 3 -2.79 4.58 -13.76
N ASP A 4 -3.86 4.56 -12.98
CA ASP A 4 -3.88 3.91 -11.66
C ASP A 4 -3.58 2.41 -11.79
N ILE A 5 -2.83 1.87 -10.83
CA ILE A 5 -2.65 0.43 -10.68
C ILE A 5 -3.69 -0.06 -9.69
N ILE A 6 -4.53 -1.00 -10.12
CA ILE A 6 -5.63 -1.52 -9.32
C ILE A 6 -5.50 -3.04 -9.26
N ASN A 7 -5.30 -3.56 -8.05
CA ASN A 7 -5.33 -4.99 -7.77
C ASN A 7 -6.55 -5.33 -6.91
N CYS A 8 -7.18 -6.46 -7.20
CA CYS A 8 -8.31 -6.97 -6.43
C CYS A 8 -8.14 -8.47 -6.14
N ILE A 9 -8.67 -8.91 -5.01
CA ILE A 9 -8.81 -10.33 -4.69
C ILE A 9 -10.29 -10.69 -4.76
N VAL A 10 -10.58 -11.77 -5.46
CA VAL A 10 -11.90 -12.38 -5.54
C VAL A 10 -11.79 -13.81 -5.02
N GLU A 11 -12.66 -14.18 -4.09
CA GLU A 11 -12.73 -15.54 -3.52
C GLU A 11 -14.18 -16.01 -3.61
N ASN A 12 -14.41 -17.19 -4.20
CA ASN A 12 -15.76 -17.74 -4.41
C ASN A 12 -16.74 -16.75 -5.07
N ASN A 13 -16.30 -16.05 -6.11
CA ASN A 13 -17.04 -14.99 -6.81
C ASN A 13 -17.41 -13.76 -5.96
N ASN A 14 -16.85 -13.61 -4.75
CA ASN A 14 -17.03 -12.44 -3.91
C ASN A 14 -15.77 -11.58 -3.92
N ALA A 15 -15.94 -10.27 -4.11
CA ALA A 15 -14.86 -9.33 -3.92
C ALA A 15 -14.42 -9.36 -2.45
N VAL A 16 -13.14 -9.64 -2.20
CA VAL A 16 -12.55 -9.73 -0.86
C VAL A 16 -11.93 -8.40 -0.46
N GLY A 17 -11.32 -7.73 -1.43
CA GLY A 17 -10.64 -6.46 -1.22
C GLY A 17 -9.93 -5.96 -2.46
N TYR A 18 -9.41 -4.75 -2.35
CA TYR A 18 -8.70 -4.06 -3.39
C TYR A 18 -7.52 -3.27 -2.83
N CYS A 19 -6.56 -2.99 -3.69
CA CYS A 19 -5.48 -2.06 -3.45
C CYS A 19 -5.27 -1.21 -4.71
N ILE A 20 -5.23 0.10 -4.52
CA ILE A 20 -5.10 1.09 -5.59
C ILE A 20 -3.82 1.87 -5.32
N TYR A 21 -2.97 1.96 -6.33
CA TYR A 21 -1.85 2.87 -6.37
C TYR A 21 -2.09 3.94 -7.43
N THR A 22 -2.06 5.20 -7.00
CA THR A 22 -2.19 6.37 -7.84
C THR A 22 -0.88 7.15 -7.81
N LYS A 23 -0.31 7.39 -8.99
CA LYS A 23 0.84 8.27 -9.16
C LYS A 23 0.36 9.69 -9.39
N ASN A 24 0.70 10.59 -8.47
CA ASN A 24 0.56 12.03 -8.68
C ASN A 24 1.95 12.65 -8.64
N ASP A 25 2.18 13.73 -9.40
CA ASP A 25 3.49 14.36 -9.59
C ASP A 25 4.26 14.60 -8.28
N ASP A 26 3.55 14.92 -7.19
CA ASP A 26 4.14 15.19 -5.87
C ASP A 26 3.79 14.16 -4.79
N ASN A 27 2.72 13.37 -4.97
CA ASN A 27 2.14 12.55 -3.91
C ASN A 27 1.55 11.25 -4.43
N ASN A 28 2.39 10.22 -4.46
CA ASN A 28 1.94 8.85 -4.65
C ASN A 28 0.97 8.46 -3.53
N GLN A 29 -0.12 7.77 -3.87
CA GLN A 29 -1.10 7.30 -2.91
C GLN A 29 -1.28 5.79 -3.05
N LEU A 30 -1.34 5.10 -1.91
CA LEU A 30 -1.72 3.68 -1.82
C LEU A 30 -2.97 3.57 -0.95
N ILE A 31 -4.08 3.11 -1.52
CA ILE A 31 -5.36 2.91 -0.83
C ILE A 31 -5.65 1.42 -0.78
N ILE A 32 -5.93 0.89 0.41
CA ILE A 32 -6.24 -0.52 0.61
C ILE A 32 -7.62 -0.62 1.26
N GLY A 33 -8.53 -1.35 0.61
CA GLY A 33 -9.84 -1.69 1.13
C GLY A 33 -9.99 -3.20 1.25
N ILE A 34 -10.31 -3.71 2.44
CA ILE A 34 -10.59 -5.13 2.68
C ILE A 34 -11.98 -5.24 3.29
N ASN A 35 -12.81 -6.15 2.75
CA ASN A 35 -14.11 -6.46 3.34
C ASN A 35 -13.91 -6.99 4.76
N GLN A 36 -14.72 -6.48 5.71
CA GLN A 36 -14.51 -6.69 7.14
C GLN A 36 -14.41 -8.18 7.51
N GLU A 37 -15.22 -9.03 6.87
CA GLU A 37 -15.27 -10.49 7.05
C GLU A 37 -13.98 -11.22 6.63
N PHE A 38 -13.14 -10.56 5.83
CA PHE A 38 -11.88 -11.07 5.34
C PHE A 38 -10.67 -10.37 5.96
N THR A 39 -10.90 -9.45 6.91
CA THR A 39 -9.82 -8.81 7.66
C THR A 39 -9.04 -9.86 8.46
N ARG A 40 -7.76 -9.56 8.74
CA ARG A 40 -6.84 -10.44 9.49
C ARG A 40 -6.51 -11.80 8.85
N LYS A 41 -6.97 -12.08 7.63
CA LYS A 41 -6.59 -13.27 6.83
C LYS A 41 -5.33 -13.10 5.98
N GLY A 42 -4.64 -11.97 6.11
CA GLY A 42 -3.42 -11.66 5.35
C GLY A 42 -3.65 -11.01 3.98
N TYR A 43 -4.88 -10.94 3.47
CA TYR A 43 -5.20 -10.34 2.17
C TYR A 43 -4.70 -8.91 1.98
N GLY A 44 -4.79 -8.06 3.02
CA GLY A 44 -4.27 -6.69 2.95
C GLY A 44 -2.76 -6.62 2.72
N PHE A 45 -1.99 -7.60 3.23
CA PHE A 45 -0.56 -7.68 2.98
C PHE A 45 -0.26 -8.14 1.56
N SER A 46 -0.91 -9.21 1.10
CA SER A 46 -0.68 -9.75 -0.25
C SER A 46 -1.05 -8.72 -1.32
N LEU A 47 -2.21 -8.06 -1.19
CA LEU A 47 -2.63 -6.99 -2.09
C LEU A 47 -1.63 -5.84 -2.11
N ALA A 48 -1.26 -5.33 -0.94
CA ALA A 48 -0.32 -4.21 -0.87
C ALA A 48 1.05 -4.57 -1.45
N LYS A 49 1.59 -5.76 -1.14
CA LYS A 49 2.87 -6.22 -1.69
C LYS A 49 2.83 -6.27 -3.21
N GLN A 50 1.79 -6.90 -3.78
CA GLN A 50 1.62 -6.99 -5.23
C GLN A 50 1.48 -5.62 -5.89
N THR A 51 0.64 -4.73 -5.35
CA THR A 51 0.46 -3.39 -5.92
C THR A 51 1.74 -2.56 -5.85
N ILE A 52 2.51 -2.69 -4.77
CA ILE A 52 3.82 -2.03 -4.64
C ILE A 52 4.82 -2.57 -5.68
N GLU A 53 4.86 -3.89 -5.88
CA GLU A 53 5.70 -4.51 -6.92
C GLU A 53 5.38 -3.97 -8.30
N GLU A 54 4.10 -3.89 -8.63
CA GLU A 54 3.63 -3.34 -9.91
C GLU A 54 3.92 -1.84 -10.02
N ALA A 55 3.72 -1.06 -8.95
CA ALA A 55 4.06 0.36 -8.95
C ALA A 55 5.54 0.60 -9.25
N PHE A 56 6.44 -0.15 -8.62
CA PHE A 56 7.87 -0.04 -8.91
C PHE A 56 8.22 -0.49 -10.34
N LYS A 57 7.59 -1.55 -10.85
CA LYS A 57 7.89 -2.10 -12.20
C LYS A 57 7.29 -1.27 -13.33
N VAL A 58 6.02 -0.89 -13.22
CA VAL A 58 5.21 -0.31 -14.30
C VAL A 58 5.31 1.21 -14.31
N SER A 59 5.10 1.86 -13.16
CA SER A 59 5.11 3.33 -13.04
C SER A 59 6.51 3.94 -12.89
N LYS A 60 7.56 3.08 -12.87
CA LYS A 60 8.98 3.44 -12.74
C LYS A 60 9.25 4.41 -11.59
N VAL A 61 8.47 4.32 -10.52
CA VAL A 61 8.70 5.14 -9.34
C VAL A 61 9.83 4.53 -8.51
N ASN A 62 10.66 5.36 -7.90
CA ASN A 62 11.74 4.89 -7.03
C ASN A 62 11.36 4.92 -5.54
N VAL A 63 10.32 5.69 -5.21
CA VAL A 63 9.85 5.92 -3.84
C VAL A 63 8.32 5.92 -3.83
N ILE A 64 7.74 5.15 -2.93
CA ILE A 64 6.31 5.20 -2.61
C ILE A 64 6.18 5.89 -1.26
N ARG A 65 5.25 6.86 -1.19
CA ARG A 65 4.92 7.58 0.04
C ARG A 65 3.51 7.22 0.44
N ILE A 66 3.28 6.97 1.71
CA ILE A 66 1.94 6.75 2.24
C ILE A 66 1.77 7.54 3.53
N LYS A 67 0.51 7.81 3.89
CA LYS A 67 0.16 8.31 5.21
C LYS A 67 -1.00 7.52 5.79
N THR A 68 -1.06 7.45 7.10
CA THR A 68 -2.05 6.67 7.84
C THR A 68 -2.31 7.32 9.19
N LEU A 69 -3.52 7.16 9.72
CA LEU A 69 -3.87 7.69 11.03
C LEU A 69 -3.19 6.85 12.14
N ILE A 70 -2.80 7.49 13.25
CA ILE A 70 -2.02 6.86 14.34
C ILE A 70 -2.69 5.59 14.91
N GLU A 71 -4.02 5.53 14.96
CA GLU A 71 -4.75 4.41 15.58
C GLU A 71 -5.23 3.35 14.58
N ARG A 72 -4.73 3.36 13.35
CA ARG A 72 -5.20 2.43 12.31
C ARG A 72 -4.32 1.17 12.19
N PRO A 73 -4.94 0.00 11.91
CA PRO A 73 -4.20 -1.24 11.63
C PRO A 73 -3.20 -1.13 10.47
N SER A 74 -3.40 -0.17 9.57
CA SER A 74 -2.49 0.14 8.45
C SER A 74 -1.07 0.49 8.90
N ASN A 75 -0.86 0.98 10.12
CA ASN A 75 0.49 1.23 10.63
C ASN A 75 1.31 -0.05 10.75
N LYS A 76 0.71 -1.13 11.30
CA LYS A 76 1.37 -2.45 11.38
C LYS A 76 1.66 -3.01 9.98
N LEU A 77 0.75 -2.77 9.04
CA LEU A 77 0.92 -3.19 7.66
C LEU A 77 2.09 -2.46 6.97
N ALA A 78 2.20 -1.13 7.16
CA ALA A 78 3.29 -0.33 6.64
C ALA A 78 4.65 -0.88 7.10
N TYR A 79 4.84 -1.09 8.41
CA TYR A 79 6.08 -1.69 8.93
C TYR A 79 6.36 -3.07 8.35
N LYS A 80 5.33 -3.93 8.23
CA LYS A 80 5.49 -5.28 7.66
C LYS A 80 5.91 -5.26 6.19
N LEU A 81 5.51 -4.23 5.44
CA LEU A 81 5.88 -4.02 4.04
C LEU A 81 7.25 -3.33 3.88
N GLY A 82 7.94 -3.02 4.98
CA GLY A 82 9.26 -2.39 4.97
C GLY A 82 9.23 -0.87 4.83
N PHE A 83 8.08 -0.22 5.01
CA PHE A 83 8.02 1.23 5.04
C PHE A 83 8.75 1.80 6.26
N VAL A 84 9.45 2.91 6.05
CA VAL A 84 10.14 3.66 7.09
C VAL A 84 9.35 4.93 7.39
N GLU A 85 9.09 5.18 8.68
CA GLU A 85 8.45 6.41 9.13
C GLU A 85 9.37 7.60 8.88
N THR A 86 8.87 8.64 8.22
CA THR A 86 9.63 9.87 7.91
C THR A 86 9.16 11.08 8.68
N LYS A 87 7.89 11.11 9.07
CA LYS A 87 7.29 12.21 9.82
C LYS A 87 6.08 11.71 10.60
N ARG A 88 5.80 12.33 11.75
CA ARG A 88 4.60 12.10 12.57
C ARG A 88 4.04 13.42 13.08
N ASP A 89 2.75 13.62 12.85
CA ASP A 89 1.98 14.75 13.36
C ASP A 89 0.94 14.26 14.38
N ALA A 90 0.09 15.15 14.92
CA ALA A 90 -0.87 14.81 15.97
C ALA A 90 -1.91 13.73 15.57
N LYS A 91 -2.14 13.52 14.27
CA LYS A 91 -3.17 12.59 13.76
C LYS A 91 -2.63 11.56 12.78
N GLU A 92 -1.53 11.86 12.11
CA GLU A 92 -1.05 11.13 10.93
C GLU A 92 0.41 10.72 11.11
N ILE A 93 0.75 9.58 10.53
CA ILE A 93 2.11 9.10 10.36
C ILE A 93 2.39 9.00 8.87
N PHE A 94 3.53 9.53 8.44
CA PHE A 94 3.99 9.55 7.07
C PHE A 94 5.13 8.53 6.92
N TYR A 95 5.08 7.77 5.83
CA TYR A 95 6.01 6.70 5.57
C TYR A 95 6.56 6.78 4.14
N GLU A 96 7.78 6.29 3.97
CA GLU A 96 8.40 6.09 2.67
C GLU A 96 8.87 4.64 2.50
N LEU A 97 8.78 4.14 1.27
CA LEU A 97 9.37 2.87 0.85
C LEU A 97 10.16 3.09 -0.44
N LYS A 98 11.45 2.75 -0.41
CA LYS A 98 12.34 2.87 -1.57
C LYS A 98 12.44 1.53 -2.29
N MET A 99 12.44 1.56 -3.62
CA MET A 99 12.51 0.35 -4.46
C MET A 99 13.66 -0.60 -4.07
N LYS A 100 14.83 -0.03 -3.76
CA LYS A 100 16.02 -0.79 -3.33
C LYS A 100 15.84 -1.56 -2.02
N GLU A 101 15.00 -1.06 -1.11
CA GLU A 101 14.73 -1.65 0.20
C GLU A 101 13.64 -2.72 0.12
N PHE A 102 12.76 -2.60 -0.87
CA PHE A 102 11.67 -3.55 -1.09
C PHE A 102 12.13 -4.85 -1.75
N SER A 103 13.16 -4.79 -2.61
CA SER A 103 13.68 -5.94 -3.38
C SER A 103 14.42 -6.99 -2.54
N LEU A 104 14.63 -6.72 -1.24
CA LEU A 104 15.38 -7.58 -0.31
C LEU A 104 14.46 -8.36 0.66
N ASN A 105 13.12 -8.24 0.54
CA ASN A 105 12.11 -8.83 1.43
C ASN A 105 11.05 -9.66 0.69
#